data_AF-A0A0B1SBI0-F1
#
_entry.id   AF-A0A0B1SBI0-F1
#
_cell.length_a   1.000
_cell.length_b   1.000
_cell.length_c   1.000
_cell.angle_alpha   90.00
_cell.angle_beta   90.00
_cell.angle_gamma   90.00
#
_symmetry.space_group_name_H-M   'P 1'
#
loop_
_entity.id
_entity.type
_entity.pdbx_description
1 polymer ?
#
loop_
_entity_poly.entity_id
_entity_poly.type
_entity_poly.pdbx_seq_one_letter_code
_entity_poly.pdbx_strand_id
1 'polypeptide(L)'
;MHEDITGRYNCCPHDQLVGSPPETLPVESDAYQNFRKIVLTRTCQRDLANVSTHGGTSICKAKNALDMLYCRKEIFHPISTYPLYVKMATMHLNTLRLAEIAGERNPIRVLEIQRKYNGRKSIITFKNPVPNGVTTF
;
A
#
# COMPACT_ATOMS: atom_id res chain seq x y z
N MET A 1 11.24 -1.66 22.12
CA MET A 1 12.46 -1.67 21.27
C MET A 1 12.15 -0.87 20.03
N HIS A 2 12.95 0.14 19.70
CA HIS A 2 12.71 1.00 18.53
C HIS A 2 12.93 0.20 17.23
N GLU A 3 11.85 0.02 16.46
CA GLU A 3 11.87 -0.62 15.14
C GLU A 3 12.43 0.34 14.10
N ASP A 4 13.75 0.55 14.10
CA ASP A 4 14.44 1.40 13.10
C ASP A 4 14.44 0.80 11.68
N ILE A 5 13.83 -0.39 11.48
CA ILE A 5 13.84 -1.12 10.21
C ILE A 5 12.54 -0.91 9.42
N THR A 6 11.42 -0.63 10.10
CA THR A 6 10.12 -0.44 9.47
C THR A 6 9.87 1.04 9.15
N GLY A 7 9.17 1.32 8.05
CA GLY A 7 8.78 2.68 7.70
C GLY A 7 7.79 3.30 8.70
N ARG A 8 7.34 4.53 8.40
CA ARG A 8 6.40 5.31 9.26
C ARG A 8 5.07 4.60 9.56
N TYR A 9 4.76 3.54 8.84
CA TYR A 9 3.54 2.74 8.98
C TYR A 9 3.95 1.33 9.41
N ASN A 10 3.97 1.07 10.71
CA ASN A 10 4.32 -0.22 11.31
C ASN A 10 3.12 -0.99 11.87
N CYS A 11 1.92 -0.41 11.81
CA CYS A 11 0.67 -1.03 12.24
C CYS A 11 -0.35 -1.00 11.13
N CYS A 12 -1.13 -2.08 11.00
CA CYS A 12 -2.33 -2.07 10.18
C CYS A 12 -3.46 -1.37 10.95
N PRO A 13 -4.29 -0.52 10.33
CA PRO A 13 -5.39 0.19 11.00
C PRO A 13 -6.57 -0.72 11.39
N HIS A 14 -6.40 -2.05 11.44
CA HIS A 14 -7.47 -2.97 11.78
C HIS A 14 -7.67 -3.11 13.29
N ASP A 15 -8.94 -3.19 13.68
CA ASP A 15 -9.32 -3.71 15.00
C ASP A 15 -8.83 -5.15 15.16
N GLN A 16 -8.90 -5.67 16.37
CA GLN A 16 -8.51 -7.05 16.65
C GLN A 16 -9.32 -8.00 15.75
N LEU A 17 -8.62 -8.77 14.91
CA LEU A 17 -9.26 -9.68 13.96
C LEU A 17 -10.11 -10.70 14.74
N VAL A 18 -11.41 -10.72 14.47
CA VAL A 18 -12.36 -11.66 15.09
C VAL A 18 -12.35 -12.95 14.28
N GLY A 19 -11.80 -14.03 14.83
CA GLY A 19 -11.75 -15.35 14.21
C GLY A 19 -10.44 -16.09 14.48
N SER A 20 -10.37 -17.36 14.07
CA SER A 20 -9.08 -18.07 14.04
C SER A 20 -8.17 -17.35 13.04
N PRO A 21 -6.95 -16.95 13.44
CA PRO A 21 -6.00 -16.36 12.50
C PRO A 21 -5.84 -17.27 11.28
N PRO A 22 -5.72 -16.71 10.06
CA PRO A 22 -5.26 -17.50 8.94
C PRO A 22 -3.93 -18.16 9.32
N GLU A 23 -3.64 -19.33 8.76
CA GLU A 23 -2.42 -20.09 9.03
C GLU A 23 -1.20 -19.15 9.00
N THR A 24 -0.60 -18.95 10.16
CA THR A 24 0.51 -18.00 10.32
C THR A 24 1.82 -18.71 10.10
N LEU A 25 2.73 -18.06 9.36
CA LEU A 25 4.09 -18.57 9.25
C LEU A 25 4.75 -18.53 10.64
N PRO A 26 5.28 -19.66 11.16
CA PRO A 26 5.99 -19.66 12.43
C PRO A 26 7.15 -18.65 12.37
N VAL A 27 7.30 -17.82 13.39
CA VAL A 27 8.30 -16.72 13.43
C VAL A 27 9.75 -17.25 13.26
N GLU A 28 10.00 -18.47 13.74
CA GLU A 28 11.31 -19.11 13.63
C GLU A 28 11.52 -19.88 12.32
N SER A 29 10.49 -19.98 11.46
CA SER A 29 10.61 -20.69 10.19
C SER A 29 11.50 -19.94 9.19
N ASP A 30 12.22 -20.69 8.35
CA ASP A 30 13.01 -20.13 7.25
C ASP A 30 12.14 -19.31 6.29
N ALA A 31 10.89 -19.75 6.06
CA ALA A 31 9.92 -19.04 5.25
C ALA A 31 9.62 -17.64 5.83
N TYR A 32 9.38 -17.55 7.15
CA TYR A 32 9.18 -16.28 7.82
C TYR A 32 10.42 -15.38 7.73
N GLN A 33 11.62 -15.92 7.96
CA GLN A 33 12.85 -15.13 7.88
C GLN A 33 13.13 -14.61 6.47
N ASN A 34 12.86 -15.40 5.44
CA ASN A 34 12.96 -14.98 4.05
C ASN A 34 11.93 -13.92 3.69
N PHE A 35 10.68 -14.11 4.11
CA PHE A 35 9.64 -13.10 3.94
C PHE A 35 9.99 -11.78 4.64
N ARG A 36 10.48 -11.86 5.88
CA ARG A 36 10.93 -10.70 6.67
C ARG A 36 12.02 -9.92 5.94
N LYS A 37 13.04 -10.60 5.38
CA LYS A 37 14.10 -9.94 4.59
C LYS A 37 13.53 -9.17 3.39
N ILE A 38 12.56 -9.77 2.69
CA ILE A 38 11.92 -9.17 1.51
C ILE A 38 11.09 -7.93 1.88
N VAL A 39 10.26 -8.03 2.93
CA VAL A 39 9.38 -6.94 3.37
C VAL A 39 10.17 -5.77 3.95
N LEU A 40 11.24 -6.06 4.71
CA LEU A 40 12.08 -5.04 5.33
C LEU A 40 13.11 -4.42 4.36
N THR A 41 13.12 -4.82 3.09
CA THR A 41 13.95 -4.17 2.08
C THR A 41 13.50 -2.72 1.87
N ARG A 42 14.45 -1.79 1.73
CA ARG A 42 14.19 -0.35 1.58
C ARG A 42 13.24 0.00 0.43
N THR A 43 13.31 -0.73 -0.68
CA THR A 43 12.39 -0.56 -1.83
C THR A 43 10.97 -0.96 -1.45
N CYS A 44 10.79 -2.13 -0.85
CA CYS A 44 9.48 -2.60 -0.39
C CYS A 44 8.86 -1.65 0.63
N GLN A 45 9.61 -1.20 1.65
CA GLN A 45 9.12 -0.24 2.64
C GLN A 45 8.70 1.10 2.02
N ARG A 46 9.44 1.58 1.01
CA ARG A 46 9.07 2.79 0.27
C ARG A 46 7.79 2.61 -0.53
N ASP A 47 7.66 1.48 -1.22
CA ASP A 47 6.50 1.19 -2.07
C ASP A 47 5.25 0.95 -1.21
N LEU A 48 5.38 0.28 -0.06
CA LEU A 48 4.34 0.16 0.96
C LEU A 48 3.83 1.53 1.43
N ALA A 49 4.75 2.46 1.73
CA ALA A 49 4.37 3.82 2.10
C ALA A 49 3.64 4.56 0.97
N ASN A 50 4.00 4.32 -0.30
CA ASN A 50 3.37 4.95 -1.46
C ASN A 50 1.94 4.44 -1.73
N VAL A 51 1.63 3.19 -1.38
CA VAL A 51 0.29 2.60 -1.54
C VAL A 51 -0.62 2.81 -0.32
N SER A 52 -0.08 3.44 0.73
CA SER A 52 -0.80 3.72 1.96
C SER A 52 -2.12 4.43 1.72
N THR A 53 -3.10 4.08 2.54
CA THR A 53 -4.41 4.73 2.58
C THR A 53 -4.31 6.18 3.07
N HIS A 54 -3.19 6.71 3.55
CA HIS A 54 -3.15 8.09 4.06
C HIS A 54 -3.13 9.17 2.95
N GLY A 55 -3.14 8.76 1.68
CA GLY A 55 -3.01 9.68 0.55
C GLY A 55 -1.61 10.29 0.51
N GLY A 56 -1.45 11.50 -0.03
CA GLY A 56 -0.14 12.15 -0.10
C GLY A 56 0.77 11.70 -1.25
N THR A 57 0.42 10.60 -1.91
CA THR A 57 1.09 10.07 -3.10
C THR A 57 0.26 10.35 -4.35
N SER A 58 0.92 10.60 -5.48
CA SER A 58 0.21 10.76 -6.76
C SER A 58 -0.36 9.43 -7.24
N ILE A 59 -1.48 9.46 -7.97
CA ILE A 59 -2.10 8.24 -8.53
C ILE A 59 -1.08 7.43 -9.36
N CYS A 60 -0.26 8.10 -10.18
CA CYS A 60 0.76 7.40 -10.97
C CYS A 60 1.84 6.74 -10.10
N LYS A 61 2.26 7.40 -9.00
CA LYS A 61 3.22 6.80 -8.06
C LYS A 61 2.60 5.63 -7.28
N ALA A 62 1.35 5.77 -6.86
CA ALA A 62 0.61 4.72 -6.17
C ALA A 62 0.40 3.50 -7.08
N LYS A 63 -0.01 3.71 -8.34
CA LYS A 63 -0.10 2.65 -9.35
C LYS A 63 1.25 1.94 -9.54
N ASN A 64 2.33 2.70 -9.78
CA ASN A 64 3.65 2.10 -9.97
C ASN A 64 4.11 1.31 -8.73
N ALA A 65 3.79 1.78 -7.53
CA ALA A 65 4.08 1.06 -6.30
C ALA A 65 3.22 -0.20 -6.15
N LEU A 66 1.95 -0.19 -6.56
CA LEU A 66 1.09 -1.38 -6.61
C LEU A 66 1.59 -2.38 -7.66
N ASP A 67 2.04 -1.91 -8.82
CA ASP A 67 2.67 -2.76 -9.84
C ASP A 67 3.91 -3.43 -9.25
N MET A 68 4.74 -2.70 -8.48
CA MET A 68 5.89 -3.29 -7.79
C MET A 68 5.50 -4.22 -6.62
N LEU A 69 4.39 -3.99 -5.92
CA LEU A 69 3.96 -4.85 -4.81
C LEU A 69 3.36 -6.16 -5.32
N TYR A 70 2.47 -6.08 -6.31
CA TYR A 70 1.78 -7.25 -6.86
C TYR A 70 2.62 -7.97 -7.93
N CYS A 71 3.38 -7.25 -8.75
CA CYS A 71 4.12 -7.78 -9.90
C CYS A 71 5.57 -7.25 -9.92
N ARG A 72 6.39 -7.69 -8.94
CA ARG A 72 7.79 -7.28 -8.85
C ARG A 72 8.54 -7.59 -10.14
N LYS A 73 9.14 -6.56 -10.75
CA LYS A 73 9.94 -6.70 -11.98
C LYS A 73 11.14 -7.64 -11.83
N GLU A 74 11.61 -7.84 -10.60
CA GLU A 74 12.74 -8.70 -10.28
C GLU A 74 12.39 -10.20 -10.35
N ILE A 75 11.09 -10.53 -10.35
CA ILE A 75 10.60 -11.91 -10.39
C ILE A 75 9.99 -12.16 -11.76
N PHE A 76 10.36 -13.28 -12.38
CA PHE A 76 9.72 -13.71 -13.61
C PHE A 76 8.29 -14.18 -13.31
N HIS A 77 7.32 -13.32 -13.62
CA HIS A 77 5.91 -13.68 -13.53
C HIS A 77 5.43 -14.21 -14.89
N PRO A 78 4.69 -15.35 -14.93
CA PRO A 78 4.04 -15.80 -16.14
C PRO A 78 3.11 -14.73 -16.71
N ILE A 79 3.11 -14.53 -18.03
CA ILE A 79 2.23 -13.57 -18.71
C ILE A 79 0.76 -13.80 -18.33
N SER A 80 0.37 -15.05 -18.07
CA SER A 80 -0.98 -15.42 -17.61
C SER A 80 -1.39 -14.82 -16.26
N THR A 81 -0.43 -14.49 -15.39
CA THR A 81 -0.68 -13.90 -14.05
C THR A 81 -0.75 -12.38 -14.07
N TYR A 82 -0.23 -11.73 -15.11
CA TYR A 82 -0.25 -10.27 -15.22
C TYR A 82 -1.66 -9.65 -15.12
N PRO A 83 -2.71 -10.21 -15.78
CA PRO A 83 -4.07 -9.70 -15.63
C PRO A 83 -4.59 -9.75 -14.19
N LEU A 84 -4.18 -10.75 -13.40
CA LEU A 84 -4.56 -10.86 -11.99
C LEU A 84 -3.98 -9.70 -11.17
N TYR A 85 -2.70 -9.40 -11.34
CA TYR A 85 -2.04 -8.31 -10.60
C TYR A 85 -2.60 -6.94 -10.96
N VAL A 86 -2.90 -6.71 -12.24
CA VAL A 86 -3.56 -5.47 -12.69
C VAL A 86 -4.95 -5.34 -12.07
N LYS A 87 -5.72 -6.43 -11.98
CA LYS A 87 -7.03 -6.44 -11.30
C LYS A 87 -6.90 -6.13 -9.82
N MET A 88 -5.90 -6.69 -9.13
CA MET A 88 -5.64 -6.41 -7.71
C MET A 88 -5.31 -4.93 -7.48
N ALA A 89 -4.39 -4.35 -8.27
CA ALA A 89 -4.05 -2.93 -8.19
C ALA A 89 -5.26 -2.02 -8.47
N THR A 90 -6.10 -2.41 -9.44
CA THR A 90 -7.34 -1.69 -9.77
C THR A 90 -8.34 -1.76 -8.62
N MET A 91 -8.54 -2.94 -8.03
CA MET A 91 -9.43 -3.14 -6.89
C MET A 91 -8.98 -2.32 -5.67
N HIS A 92 -7.66 -2.22 -5.42
CA HIS A 92 -7.09 -1.38 -4.36
C HIS A 92 -7.49 0.08 -4.54
N LEU A 93 -7.28 0.64 -5.74
CA LEU A 93 -7.64 2.03 -6.03
C LEU A 93 -9.15 2.27 -6.02
N ASN A 94 -9.93 1.31 -6.53
CA ASN A 94 -11.38 1.39 -6.53
C ASN A 94 -11.95 1.39 -5.12
N THR A 95 -11.41 0.57 -4.21
CA THR A 95 -11.82 0.54 -2.80
C THR A 95 -11.60 1.91 -2.14
N LEU A 96 -10.42 2.51 -2.35
CA LEU A 96 -10.14 3.85 -1.85
C LEU A 96 -11.10 4.87 -2.45
N ARG A 97 -11.40 4.79 -3.74
CA ARG A 97 -12.31 5.73 -4.41
C ARG A 97 -13.75 5.59 -3.92
N LEU A 98 -14.22 4.37 -3.70
CA LEU A 98 -15.56 4.10 -3.16
C LEU A 98 -15.70 4.67 -1.75
N ALA A 99 -14.70 4.51 -0.89
CA ALA A 99 -14.68 5.12 0.44
C ALA A 99 -14.75 6.66 0.41
N GLU A 100 -14.21 7.30 -0.64
CA GLU A 100 -14.36 8.75 -0.83
C GLU A 100 -15.78 9.14 -1.20
N ILE A 101 -16.42 8.35 -2.07
CA ILE A 101 -17.80 8.58 -2.50
C ILE A 101 -18.77 8.34 -1.33
N ALA A 102 -18.49 7.34 -0.49
CA ALA A 102 -19.24 7.06 0.73
C ALA A 102 -19.02 8.08 1.86
N GLY A 103 -18.06 9.00 1.71
CA GLY A 103 -17.74 10.00 2.74
C GLY A 103 -16.95 9.46 3.94
N GLU A 104 -16.55 8.19 3.91
CA GLU A 104 -15.70 7.56 4.93
C GLU A 104 -14.25 8.07 4.84
N ARG A 105 -13.85 8.52 3.64
CA ARG A 105 -12.50 8.99 3.32
C ARG A 105 -12.48 10.45 2.87
N ASN A 106 -12.11 11.33 3.78
CA ASN A 106 -12.10 12.78 3.65
C ASN A 106 -10.67 13.38 3.59
N PRO A 107 -10.50 14.50 2.88
CA PRO A 107 -9.23 15.24 2.85
C PRO A 107 -8.93 15.86 4.22
N ILE A 108 -7.78 15.51 4.81
CA ILE A 108 -7.27 16.13 6.05
C ILE A 108 -6.41 17.34 5.71
N ARG A 109 -5.53 17.21 4.72
CA ARG A 109 -4.55 18.23 4.38
C ARG A 109 -4.37 18.31 2.88
N VAL A 110 -4.29 19.54 2.37
CA VAL A 110 -4.04 19.80 0.96
C VAL A 110 -2.75 20.61 0.83
N LEU A 111 -1.84 20.15 -0.02
CA LEU A 111 -0.57 20.81 -0.31
C LEU A 111 -0.49 21.12 -1.81
N GLU A 112 -0.16 22.35 -2.15
CA GLU A 112 0.30 22.68 -3.50
C GLU A 112 1.78 22.38 -3.63
N ILE A 113 2.15 21.61 -4.64
CA ILE A 113 3.53 21.27 -4.93
C ILE A 113 3.88 21.55 -6.40
N GLN A 114 5.07 22.10 -6.62
CA GLN A 114 5.66 22.18 -7.93
C GLN A 114 6.43 20.87 -8.20
N ARG A 115 6.04 20.10 -9.21
CA ARG A 115 6.76 18.87 -9.58
C ARG A 115 7.90 19.20 -10.53
N LYS A 116 9.03 18.50 -10.41
CA LYS A 116 10.26 18.71 -11.20
C LYS A 116 10.03 18.86 -12.71
N TYR A 117 9.09 18.08 -13.27
CA TYR A 117 8.81 18.03 -14.70
C TYR A 117 7.46 18.64 -15.10
N ASN A 118 6.73 19.25 -14.16
CA ASN A 118 5.41 19.80 -14.45
C ASN A 118 5.47 21.32 -14.23
N GLY A 119 5.21 22.10 -15.27
CA GLY A 119 5.17 23.57 -15.17
C GLY A 119 4.00 24.07 -14.32
N ARG A 120 2.93 23.27 -14.22
CA ARG A 120 1.74 23.58 -13.41
C ARG A 120 1.88 23.09 -11.96
N LYS A 121 1.53 23.95 -11.00
CA LYS A 121 1.35 23.56 -9.59
C LYS A 121 0.34 22.42 -9.50
N SER A 122 0.74 21.35 -8.82
CA SER A 122 -0.09 20.15 -8.62
C SER A 122 -0.58 20.11 -7.18
N ILE A 123 -1.81 19.65 -6.99
CA ILE A 123 -2.38 19.50 -5.65
C ILE A 123 -2.12 18.08 -5.17
N ILE A 124 -1.60 17.94 -3.95
CA ILE A 124 -1.53 16.68 -3.21
C ILE A 124 -2.50 16.78 -2.03
N THR A 125 -3.36 15.77 -1.92
CA THR A 125 -4.31 15.66 -0.81
C THR A 125 -3.94 14.47 0.06
N PHE A 126 -3.72 14.74 1.33
CA PHE A 126 -3.66 13.74 2.40
C PHE A 126 -5.07 13.51 2.91
N LYS A 127 -5.42 12.25 3.09
CA LYS A 127 -6.75 11.83 3.49
C LYS A 127 -6.66 10.99 4.75
N ASN A 128 -7.75 10.93 5.51
CA ASN A 128 -7.83 9.94 6.58
C ASN A 128 -7.73 8.53 5.98
N PRO A 129 -7.18 7.57 6.74
CA PRO A 129 -7.27 6.16 6.36
C PRO A 129 -8.75 5.76 6.27
N VAL A 130 -9.05 4.78 5.42
CA VAL A 130 -10.40 4.20 5.35
C VAL A 130 -10.62 3.37 6.62
N PRO A 131 -11.69 3.61 7.40
CA PRO A 131 -12.07 2.74 8.51
C PRO A 131 -12.51 1.37 7.98
N ASN A 132 -12.17 0.29 8.68
CA ASN A 132 -12.25 -1.05 8.10
C ASN A 132 -13.68 -1.59 8.02
N GLY A 133 -14.16 -1.72 6.78
CA GLY A 133 -15.27 -2.59 6.36
C GLY A 133 -15.05 -3.28 5.01
N VAL A 134 -13.95 -2.95 4.28
CA VAL A 134 -13.65 -3.55 2.97
C VAL A 134 -12.17 -3.93 2.90
N THR A 135 -11.95 -5.22 3.10
CA THR A 135 -10.78 -6.04 2.78
C THR A 135 -9.61 -5.33 2.09
N THR A 136 -8.57 -4.98 2.84
CA THR A 136 -7.23 -4.71 2.30
C THR A 136 -6.23 -5.64 2.98
N PHE A 137 -5.53 -6.42 2.16
CA PHE A 137 -4.43 -7.33 2.52
C PHE A 137 -3.19 -6.58 3.01
#